data_AF-A0A1A0KEI6-F1
#
_entry.id   AF-A0A1A0KEI6-F1
#
_cell.length_a   1.000
_cell.length_b   1.000
_cell.length_c   1.000
_cell.angle_alpha   90.00
_cell.angle_beta   90.00
_cell.angle_gamma   90.00
#
_symmetry.space_group_name_H-M   'P 1'
#
loop_
_entity.id
_entity.type
_entity.pdbx_description
1 polymer ?
#
loop_
_entity_poly.entity_id
_entity_poly.type
_entity_poly.pdbx_seq_one_letter_code
_entity_poly.pdbx_strand_id
1 'polypeptide(L)' 'MQEVDGHLTSAGTTHHADYVGDSLWVVDYLPGRQLTRAQATAAMRIAIAPERLEVERWAGQLGLTAAEARGFAELPVSA' A
#
# COMPACT_ATOMS: atom_id res chain seq x y z
N MET A 1 4.00 1.70 -11.42
CA MET A 1 3.39 2.60 -10.41
C MET A 1 3.40 4.01 -10.94
N GLN A 2 2.25 4.66 -10.94
CA GLN A 2 2.05 6.02 -11.42
C GLN A 2 1.23 6.78 -10.38
N GLU A 3 1.54 8.06 -10.20
CA GLU A 3 0.75 8.98 -9.38
C GLU A 3 0.09 9.98 -10.32
N VAL A 4 -1.24 10.05 -10.33
CA VAL A 4 -2.03 10.97 -11.16
C VAL A 4 -3.13 11.55 -10.29
N ASP A 5 -3.19 12.88 -10.19
CA ASP A 5 -4.21 13.62 -9.43
C ASP A 5 -4.46 13.11 -7.99
N GLY A 6 -3.40 12.71 -7.29
CA GLY A 6 -3.50 12.20 -5.91
C GLY A 6 -3.86 10.71 -5.82
N HIS A 7 -3.89 9.97 -6.93
CA HIS A 7 -4.09 8.54 -6.98
C HIS A 7 -2.81 7.81 -7.37
N LEU A 8 -2.33 6.91 -6.51
CA LEU A 8 -1.19 6.05 -6.76
C LEU A 8 -1.70 4.68 -7.21
N THR A 9 -1.49 4.35 -8.47
CA THR A 9 -1.97 3.12 -9.11
C THR A 9 -0.84 2.37 -9.81
N SER A 10 -1.05 1.10 -10.15
CA SER A 10 -0.08 0.30 -10.89
C SER A 10 -0.78 -0.83 -11.64
N ALA A 11 -0.35 -1.14 -12.86
CA ALA A 11 -0.87 -2.28 -13.61
C ALA A 11 -0.56 -3.66 -12.97
N GLY A 12 0.35 -3.71 -11.99
CA GLY A 12 0.73 -4.94 -11.29
C GLY A 12 -0.16 -5.34 -10.11
N THR A 13 -1.20 -4.56 -9.79
CA THR A 13 -2.14 -4.86 -8.71
C THR A 13 -3.46 -4.14 -8.94
N THR A 14 -4.57 -4.64 -8.39
CA THR A 14 -5.85 -3.93 -8.37
C THR A 14 -5.94 -2.89 -7.26
N HIS A 15 -5.00 -2.93 -6.31
CA HIS A 15 -4.95 -2.00 -5.19
C HIS A 15 -4.53 -0.60 -5.61
N HIS A 16 -4.94 0.39 -4.82
CA HIS A 16 -4.60 1.78 -5.02
C HIS A 16 -4.39 2.52 -3.70
N ALA A 17 -3.71 3.67 -3.78
CA ALA A 17 -3.60 4.59 -2.67
C ALA A 17 -4.08 5.98 -3.07
N ASP A 18 -4.82 6.63 -2.17
CA ASP A 18 -5.44 7.93 -2.39
C ASP A 18 -4.93 8.96 -1.42
N TYR A 19 -4.60 10.13 -1.96
CA TYR A 19 -4.30 11.30 -1.16
C TYR A 19 -5.58 11.86 -0.54
N VAL A 20 -5.60 12.02 0.78
CA VAL A 20 -6.78 12.48 1.53
C VAL A 20 -6.60 13.86 2.17
N GLY A 21 -5.54 14.58 1.82
CA GLY A 21 -5.19 15.87 2.41
C GLY A 21 -4.07 15.77 3.45
N ASP A 22 -3.54 16.92 3.87
CA ASP A 22 -2.54 17.03 4.96
C ASP A 22 -1.31 16.12 4.84
N SER A 23 -0.83 15.89 3.61
CA SER A 23 0.28 14.94 3.32
C SER A 23 -0.01 13.48 3.68
N LEU A 24 -1.29 13.13 3.87
CA LEU A 24 -1.77 11.81 4.25
C LEU A 24 -2.39 11.06 3.07
N TRP A 25 -2.20 9.75 3.12
CA TRP A 25 -2.66 8.80 2.11
C TRP A 25 -3.40 7.65 2.77
N VAL A 26 -4.38 7.09 2.09
CA VAL A 26 -5.03 5.82 2.46
C VAL A 26 -4.73 4.78 1.39
N VAL A 27 -4.76 3.51 1.76
CA VAL A 27 -4.61 2.39 0.83
C VAL A 27 -5.81 1.47 1.06
N ASP A 28 -6.49 1.10 -0.02
CA ASP A 28 -7.78 0.40 0.03
C ASP A 28 -7.79 -0.87 0.89
N TYR A 29 -6.68 -1.61 0.92
CA TYR A 29 -6.54 -2.86 1.67
C TYR A 29 -5.99 -2.66 3.11
N LEU A 30 -5.71 -1.41 3.51
CA LEU A 30 -5.29 -1.03 4.86
C LEU A 30 -6.28 -0.03 5.49
N PRO A 31 -7.54 -0.45 5.73
CA PRO A 31 -8.58 0.44 6.21
C PRO A 31 -8.24 1.02 7.59
N GLY A 32 -8.67 2.27 7.82
CA GLY A 32 -8.46 2.97 9.08
C GLY A 32 -7.03 3.46 9.32
N ARG A 33 -6.12 3.31 8.34
CA ARG A 33 -4.76 3.83 8.44
C ARG A 33 -4.59 5.08 7.58
N GLN A 34 -4.06 6.13 8.19
CA GLN A 34 -3.53 7.31 7.50
C GLN A 34 -2.02 7.17 7.42
N LEU A 35 -1.49 7.21 6.20
CA LEU A 35 -0.11 6.90 5.89
C LEU A 35 0.59 8.14 5.33
N THR A 36 1.90 8.23 5.60
CA THR A 36 2.75 9.13 4.81
C THR A 36 2.83 8.63 3.36
N ARG A 37 3.18 9.51 2.42
CA ARG A 37 3.41 9.11 1.01
C ARG A 37 4.42 7.95 0.88
N ALA A 38 5.46 7.94 1.72
CA ALA A 38 6.46 6.88 1.72
C ALA A 38 5.86 5.53 2.15
N GLN A 39 5.02 5.53 3.19
CA GLN A 39 4.30 4.35 3.66
C GLN A 39 3.28 3.86 2.63
N ALA A 40 2.50 4.76 2.01
CA ALA A 40 1.58 4.39 0.92
C ALA A 40 2.33 3.79 -0.28
N THR A 41 3.50 4.35 -0.63
CA THR A 41 4.37 3.77 -1.67
C THR A 41 4.89 2.39 -1.28
N ALA A 42 5.25 2.18 0.00
CA ALA A 42 5.69 0.89 0.51
C ALA A 42 4.56 -0.15 0.44
N ALA A 43 3.35 0.21 0.88
CA ALA A 43 2.16 -0.62 0.76
C ALA A 43 1.90 -1.01 -0.70
N MET A 44 1.89 -0.05 -1.62
CA MET A 44 1.70 -0.33 -3.04
C MET A 44 2.78 -1.26 -3.62
N ARG A 45 4.03 -1.17 -3.17
CA ARG A 45 5.09 -2.11 -3.59
C ARG A 45 4.84 -3.53 -3.10
N ILE A 46 4.32 -3.70 -1.88
CA ILE A 46 3.94 -5.00 -1.33
C ILE A 46 2.80 -5.60 -2.18
N ALA A 47 1.77 -4.80 -2.49
CA ALA A 47 0.65 -5.25 -3.30
C ALA A 47 1.02 -5.61 -4.75
N ILE A 48 2.05 -4.98 -5.32
CA ILE A 48 2.55 -5.28 -6.68
C ILE A 48 3.38 -6.57 -6.72
N ALA A 49 4.14 -6.85 -5.67
CA ALA A 49 5.11 -7.95 -5.66
C ALA A 49 5.31 -8.54 -4.24
N PRO A 50 4.29 -9.23 -3.69
CA PRO A 50 4.28 -9.72 -2.31
C PRO A 50 5.35 -10.78 -2.02
N GLU A 51 5.86 -11.46 -3.04
CA GLU A 51 6.88 -12.49 -2.95
C GLU A 51 8.31 -11.96 -2.76
N ARG A 52 8.53 -10.66 -2.96
CA ARG A 52 9.86 -10.04 -2.89
C ARG A 52 10.46 -10.05 -1.47
N LEU A 53 11.78 -10.17 -1.40
CA LEU A 53 12.52 -10.11 -0.13
C LEU A 53 12.39 -8.73 0.54
N GLU A 54 12.23 -7.66 -0.24
CA GLU A 54 12.08 -6.30 0.29
C GLU A 54 10.77 -6.07 1.03
N VAL A 55 9.81 -7.01 0.96
CA VAL A 55 8.52 -6.91 1.67
C VAL A 55 8.71 -6.80 3.17
N GLU A 56 9.73 -7.44 3.76
CA GLU A 56 10.02 -7.28 5.19
C GLU A 56 10.34 -5.83 5.55
N ARG A 57 11.19 -5.18 4.74
CA ARG A 57 11.54 -3.76 4.93
C ARG A 57 10.34 -2.83 4.68
N TRP A 58 9.51 -3.12 3.68
CA TRP A 58 8.34 -2.31 3.38
C TRP A 58 7.27 -2.46 4.46
N ALA A 59 7.01 -3.69 4.92
CA ALA A 59 6.09 -3.97 6.01
C ALA A 59 6.54 -3.30 7.32
N GLY A 60 7.84 -3.29 7.61
CA GLY A 60 8.39 -2.59 8.77
C GLY A 60 8.08 -1.08 8.78
N GLN A 61 8.00 -0.42 7.61
CA GLN A 61 7.59 1.00 7.53
C GLN A 61 6.11 1.21 7.91
N LEU A 62 5.30 0.16 7.76
CA LEU A 62 3.88 0.13 8.11
C LEU A 62 3.65 -0.36 9.55
N GLY A 63 4.71 -0.71 10.29
CA GLY A 63 4.57 -1.37 11.59
C GLY A 63 3.90 -2.74 11.49
N LEU A 64 4.14 -3.46 10.39
CA LEU A 64 3.63 -4.79 10.12
C LEU A 64 4.79 -5.78 9.96
N THR A 65 4.52 -7.05 10.20
CA THR A 65 5.37 -8.14 9.72
C THR A 65 5.16 -8.38 8.23
N ALA A 66 6.11 -9.05 7.58
CA ALA A 66 5.98 -9.44 6.18
C ALA A 66 4.75 -10.34 5.95
N ALA A 67 4.43 -11.23 6.89
CA ALA A 67 3.29 -12.13 6.80
C ALA A 67 1.94 -11.37 6.86
N GLU A 68 1.80 -10.44 7.79
CA GLU A 68 0.60 -9.59 7.89
C GLU A 68 0.42 -8.76 6.63
N ALA A 69 1.49 -8.11 6.15
CA ALA A 69 1.40 -7.24 4.98
C ALA A 69 1.00 -8.01 3.71
N ARG A 70 1.45 -9.26 3.56
CA ARG A 70 1.02 -10.16 2.48
C ARG A 70 -0.46 -10.53 2.62
N GLY A 71 -0.89 -10.95 3.81
CA GLY A 71 -2.30 -11.29 4.05
C GLY A 71 -3.24 -10.12 3.80
N PHE A 72 -2.83 -8.90 4.16
CA PHE A 72 -3.57 -7.68 3.85
C PHE A 72 -3.63 -7.41 2.35
N ALA A 73 -2.52 -7.56 1.62
CA ALA A 73 -2.46 -7.34 0.17
C ALA A 73 -3.22 -8.39 -0.66
N GLU A 74 -3.64 -9.51 -0.06
CA GLU A 74 -4.52 -10.50 -0.68
C GLU A 74 -6.01 -10.18 -0.48
N LEU A 75 -6.35 -9.21 0.37
CA LEU A 75 -7.74 -8.82 0.60
C LEU A 75 -8.35 -8.25 -0.69
N PRO A 76 -9.63 -8.55 -0.97
CA PRO A 76 -10.30 -7.92 -2.09
C PRO A 76 -10.34 -6.40 -1.90
N VAL A 77 -10.25 -5.66 -3.01
CA VAL A 77 -10.46 -4.22 -3.01
C VAL A 77 -11.85 -3.95 -2.44
N SER A 78 -11.92 -3.14 -1.39
CA SER A 78 -13.20 -2.74 -0.81
C SER A 78 -13.85 -1.73 -1.77
N ALA A 79 -15.05 -2.07 -2.25
CA ALA A 79 -15.82 -1.31 -3.24
C ALA A 79 -16.35 0.02 -2.70
#